data_AF-A0A511J3D3-F1
#
_entry.id   AF-A0A511J3D3-F1
#
_cell.length_a   1.000
_cell.length_b   1.000
_cell.length_c   1.000
_cell.angle_alpha   90.00
_cell.angle_beta   90.00
_cell.angle_gamma   90.00
#
_symmetry.space_group_name_H-M   'P 1'
#
loop_
_entity.id
_entity.type
_entity.pdbx_description
1 polymer ?
#
loop_
_entity_poly.entity_id
_entity_poly.type
_entity_poly.pdbx_seq_one_letter_code
_entity_poly.pdbx_strand_id
1 'polypeptide(L)'
;MEKEEKISILQEIVRINSVNGNEREVAEYLKQLLNRYGIEGKMVSYSDGRDNLVASFENGYQKKVLGLSGHMDVVSAGDESAWIYPPFAAEIHENRLYGRGTTDMKSGLAAMVIAMIELKESGQTFNGTVKLLATVGEEIGELGSEQLTKEGYLDDLDGLIIGEPTNYNLMYTHMGSINYTVISHGKEAHSSMPQEGYNAINHLNEFITRVNEKMNRIAKNFKILY
;
A
#
# COMPACT_ATOMS: atom_id res chain seq x y z
N MET A 1 -19.86 11.36 -12.21
CA MET A 1 -18.74 10.91 -13.05
C MET A 1 -19.15 9.69 -13.88
N GLU A 2 -18.87 9.68 -15.19
CA GLU A 2 -19.22 8.53 -16.07
C GLU A 2 -18.28 7.33 -15.84
N LYS A 3 -18.71 6.13 -16.24
CA LYS A 3 -17.95 4.88 -15.99
C LYS A 3 -16.56 4.90 -16.63
N GLU A 4 -16.45 5.41 -17.85
CA GLU A 4 -15.20 5.48 -18.61
C GLU A 4 -14.18 6.40 -17.93
N GLU A 5 -14.66 7.50 -17.33
CA GLU A 5 -13.81 8.43 -16.58
C GLU A 5 -13.27 7.78 -15.29
N LYS A 6 -14.10 7.01 -14.57
CA LYS A 6 -13.68 6.23 -13.40
C LYS A 6 -12.59 5.21 -13.74
N ILE A 7 -12.76 4.50 -14.84
CA ILE A 7 -11.78 3.53 -15.33
C ILE A 7 -10.48 4.25 -15.73
N SER A 8 -10.59 5.41 -16.40
CA SER A 8 -9.45 6.23 -16.79
C SER A 8 -8.63 6.66 -15.58
N ILE A 9 -9.26 7.09 -14.48
CA ILE A 9 -8.55 7.44 -13.23
C ILE A 9 -7.68 6.29 -12.74
N LEU A 10 -8.21 5.06 -12.73
CA LEU A 10 -7.44 3.87 -12.36
C LEU A 10 -6.30 3.61 -13.35
N GLN A 11 -6.55 3.73 -14.66
CA GLN A 11 -5.51 3.54 -15.67
C GLN A 11 -4.37 4.54 -15.50
N GLU A 12 -4.66 5.82 -15.26
CA GLU A 12 -3.65 6.86 -15.07
C GLU A 12 -2.74 6.54 -13.87
N ILE A 13 -3.31 6.23 -12.70
CA ILE A 13 -2.46 5.91 -11.54
C ILE A 13 -1.71 4.58 -11.69
N VAL A 14 -2.22 3.62 -12.46
CA VAL A 14 -1.52 2.36 -12.77
C VAL A 14 -0.37 2.57 -13.75
N ARG A 15 -0.49 3.51 -14.69
CA ARG A 15 0.57 3.85 -15.64
C ARG A 15 1.79 4.50 -14.97
N ILE A 16 1.58 5.14 -13.83
CA ILE A 16 2.66 5.70 -13.03
C ILE A 16 3.43 4.57 -12.35
N ASN A 17 4.70 4.39 -12.75
CA ASN A 17 5.62 3.44 -12.14
C ASN A 17 6.07 3.93 -10.76
N SER A 18 5.24 3.65 -9.76
CA SER A 18 5.43 3.95 -8.34
C SER A 18 6.02 2.77 -7.57
N VAL A 19 6.89 1.98 -8.22
CA VAL A 19 7.65 0.95 -7.50
C VAL A 19 8.49 1.64 -6.43
N ASN A 20 8.10 1.45 -5.16
CA ASN A 20 8.75 1.93 -3.93
C ASN A 20 9.78 3.05 -4.12
N GLY A 21 9.36 4.32 -4.01
CA GLY A 21 10.25 5.48 -4.18
C GLY A 21 9.79 6.57 -5.14
N ASN A 22 8.73 6.32 -5.93
CA ASN A 22 8.22 7.25 -6.94
C ASN A 22 6.73 7.59 -6.73
N GLU A 23 6.27 7.63 -5.48
CA GLU A 23 4.85 7.82 -5.14
C GLU A 23 4.38 9.27 -5.39
N ARG A 24 5.31 10.25 -5.45
CA ARG A 24 4.99 11.67 -5.70
C ARG A 24 4.12 11.88 -6.94
N GLU A 25 4.42 11.19 -8.03
CA GLU A 25 3.65 11.34 -9.28
C GLU A 25 2.19 10.91 -9.12
N VAL A 26 1.93 9.82 -8.38
CA VAL A 26 0.57 9.37 -8.06
C VAL A 26 -0.13 10.41 -7.16
N ALA A 27 0.55 10.87 -6.12
CA ALA A 27 0.04 11.88 -5.20
C ALA A 27 -0.28 13.20 -5.92
N GLU A 28 0.57 13.66 -6.84
CA GLU A 28 0.34 14.86 -7.64
C GLU A 28 -0.85 14.71 -8.58
N TYR A 29 -0.97 13.57 -9.27
CA TYR A 29 -2.13 13.27 -10.11
C TYR A 29 -3.43 13.32 -9.30
N LEU A 30 -3.48 12.62 -8.16
CA LEU A 30 -4.66 12.58 -7.31
C LEU A 30 -4.99 13.94 -6.70
N LYS A 31 -3.98 14.71 -6.28
CA LYS A 31 -4.16 16.08 -5.79
C LYS A 31 -4.76 16.98 -6.86
N GLN A 32 -4.24 16.93 -8.09
CA GLN A 32 -4.78 17.71 -9.21
C GLN A 32 -6.22 17.30 -9.52
N LEU A 33 -6.50 16.01 -9.55
CA LEU A 33 -7.84 15.47 -9.75
C LEU A 33 -8.82 16.00 -8.69
N LEU A 34 -8.50 15.87 -7.40
CA LEU A 34 -9.32 16.34 -6.28
C LEU A 34 -9.53 17.87 -6.31
N ASN A 35 -8.49 18.63 -6.63
CA ASN A 35 -8.57 20.10 -6.74
C ASN A 35 -9.58 20.56 -7.79
N ARG A 36 -9.76 19.82 -8.90
CA ARG A 36 -10.78 20.13 -9.92
C ARG A 36 -12.20 20.09 -9.38
N TYR A 37 -12.44 19.34 -8.30
CA TYR A 37 -13.73 19.22 -7.63
C TYR A 37 -13.80 20.03 -6.32
N GLY A 38 -12.82 20.92 -6.09
CA GLY A 38 -12.79 21.77 -4.89
C GLY A 38 -12.55 20.99 -3.59
N ILE A 39 -11.82 19.87 -3.68
CA ILE A 39 -11.31 19.13 -2.52
C ILE A 39 -9.81 19.42 -2.44
N GLU A 40 -9.40 20.18 -1.43
CA GLU A 40 -8.00 20.58 -1.28
C GLU A 40 -7.16 19.41 -0.77
N GLY A 41 -6.04 19.16 -1.45
CA GLY A 41 -5.04 18.17 -1.08
C GLY A 41 -3.72 18.78 -0.63
N LYS A 42 -3.21 18.31 0.51
CA LYS A 42 -1.89 18.62 1.07
C LYS A 42 -0.92 17.47 0.79
N MET A 43 0.24 17.80 0.23
CA MET A 43 1.36 16.86 0.10
C MET A 43 2.15 16.87 1.42
N VAL A 44 2.45 15.71 1.97
CA VAL A 44 3.26 15.54 3.19
C VAL A 44 4.49 14.73 2.83
N SER A 45 5.65 15.41 2.75
CA SER A 45 6.90 14.81 2.29
C SER A 45 7.44 13.80 3.30
N TYR A 46 7.78 12.61 2.82
CA TYR A 46 8.50 11.58 3.58
C TYR A 46 9.99 11.62 3.24
N SER A 47 10.32 11.64 1.94
CA SER A 47 11.68 11.78 1.41
C SER A 47 11.64 12.34 -0.01
N ASP A 48 12.79 12.54 -0.65
CA ASP A 48 12.80 12.95 -2.07
C ASP A 48 12.07 11.90 -2.94
N GLY A 49 11.22 12.38 -3.85
CA GLY A 49 10.33 11.56 -4.69
C GLY A 49 9.14 10.91 -3.97
N ARG A 50 9.01 11.03 -2.64
CA ARG A 50 8.02 10.30 -1.84
C ARG A 50 7.21 11.25 -0.97
N ASP A 51 5.96 11.45 -1.35
CA ASP A 51 5.02 12.32 -0.64
C ASP A 51 3.71 11.58 -0.40
N ASN A 52 3.21 11.62 0.82
CA ASN A 52 1.84 11.25 1.13
C ASN A 52 0.89 12.35 0.62
N LEU A 53 -0.35 12.00 0.33
CA LEU A 53 -1.43 12.95 0.04
C LEU A 53 -2.50 12.87 1.13
N VAL A 54 -2.74 14.00 1.79
CA VAL A 54 -3.86 14.17 2.72
C VAL A 54 -4.85 15.14 2.10
N ALA A 55 -6.09 14.72 1.91
CA ALA A 55 -7.13 15.58 1.37
C ALA A 55 -8.39 15.44 2.19
N SER A 56 -9.16 16.51 2.34
CA SER A 56 -10.42 16.42 3.10
C SER A 56 -11.41 17.44 2.63
N PHE A 57 -12.70 17.14 2.84
CA PHE A 57 -13.73 18.16 2.79
C PHE A 57 -14.77 17.91 3.87
N GLU A 58 -15.29 19.01 4.39
CA GLU A 58 -16.32 19.03 5.42
C GLU A 58 -17.67 19.40 4.80
N ASN A 59 -18.73 18.82 5.37
CA ASN A 59 -20.09 19.24 5.15
C ASN A 59 -20.83 19.25 6.50
N GLY A 60 -21.55 20.32 6.81
CA GLY A 60 -22.29 20.45 8.06
C GLY A 60 -21.49 21.05 9.23
N TYR A 61 -21.88 20.71 10.46
CA TYR A 61 -21.40 21.33 11.69
C TYR A 61 -20.87 20.33 12.74
N GLN A 62 -21.12 19.02 12.55
CA GLN A 62 -20.57 17.99 13.41
C GLN A 62 -19.11 17.72 13.08
N LYS A 63 -18.34 17.40 14.11
CA LYS A 63 -16.89 17.14 14.01
C LYS A 63 -16.55 15.68 13.77
N LYS A 64 -17.47 14.89 13.22
CA LYS A 64 -17.21 13.47 12.98
C LYS A 64 -16.34 13.30 11.74
N VAL A 65 -15.22 12.57 11.85
CA VAL A 65 -14.27 12.40 10.75
C VAL A 65 -14.14 10.93 10.35
N LEU A 66 -14.50 10.64 9.11
CA LEU A 66 -14.26 9.32 8.49
C LEU A 66 -13.00 9.39 7.63
N GLY A 67 -11.99 8.59 8.00
CA GLY A 67 -10.77 8.39 7.24
C GLY A 67 -10.95 7.33 6.14
N LEU A 68 -10.37 7.59 4.98
CA LEU A 68 -10.19 6.66 3.87
C LEU A 68 -8.68 6.56 3.63
N SER A 69 -8.12 5.36 3.61
CA SER A 69 -6.68 5.15 3.45
C SER A 69 -6.37 4.11 2.38
N GLY A 70 -5.30 4.38 1.65
CA GLY A 70 -4.69 3.43 0.73
C GLY A 70 -3.24 3.79 0.44
N HIS A 71 -2.46 2.83 -0.03
CA HIS A 71 -1.08 3.05 -0.43
C HIS A 71 -0.97 3.33 -1.93
N MET A 72 0.05 4.10 -2.30
CA MET A 72 0.30 4.53 -3.69
C MET A 72 1.43 3.74 -4.34
N ASP A 73 2.33 3.18 -3.52
CA ASP A 73 3.42 2.35 -3.99
C ASP A 73 2.93 1.00 -4.52
N VAL A 74 3.84 0.33 -5.21
CA VAL A 74 3.64 -1.04 -5.67
C VAL A 74 4.94 -1.82 -5.49
N VAL A 75 4.84 -3.14 -5.35
CA VAL A 75 6.02 -4.01 -5.49
C VAL A 75 6.58 -4.02 -6.92
N SER A 76 7.83 -4.48 -7.04
CA SER A 76 8.47 -4.73 -8.34
C SER A 76 7.58 -5.54 -9.29
N ALA A 77 7.59 -5.17 -10.57
CA ALA A 77 6.96 -5.96 -11.62
C ALA A 77 7.74 -7.25 -11.94
N GLY A 78 8.98 -7.40 -11.46
CA GLY A 78 9.86 -8.51 -11.82
C GLY A 78 10.35 -8.42 -13.26
N ASP A 79 10.47 -9.57 -13.92
CA ASP A 79 10.85 -9.63 -15.34
C ASP A 79 9.67 -9.22 -16.23
N GLU A 80 9.74 -8.05 -16.86
CA GLU A 80 8.70 -7.54 -17.75
C GLU A 80 8.45 -8.44 -18.97
N SER A 81 9.45 -9.22 -19.42
CA SER A 81 9.28 -10.14 -20.54
C SER A 81 8.38 -11.34 -20.22
N ALA A 82 8.16 -11.61 -18.93
CA ALA A 82 7.23 -12.64 -18.46
C ALA A 82 5.77 -12.15 -18.41
N TRP A 83 5.52 -10.86 -18.61
CA TRP A 83 4.17 -10.31 -18.63
C TRP A 83 3.51 -10.47 -20.00
N ILE A 84 2.25 -10.89 -20.01
CA ILE A 84 1.43 -10.95 -21.23
C ILE A 84 1.12 -9.53 -21.74
N TYR A 85 0.89 -8.61 -20.81
CA TYR A 85 0.65 -7.18 -21.06
C TYR A 85 1.61 -6.36 -20.19
N PRO A 86 2.23 -5.28 -20.71
CA PRO A 86 3.21 -4.53 -19.94
C PRO A 86 2.65 -4.05 -18.59
N PRO A 87 3.40 -4.19 -17.49
CA PRO A 87 2.88 -3.99 -16.13
C PRO A 87 2.36 -2.57 -15.86
N PHE A 88 2.87 -1.57 -16.57
CA PHE A 88 2.47 -0.16 -16.40
C PHE A 88 1.74 0.40 -17.64
N ALA A 89 1.20 -0.45 -18.52
CA ALA A 89 0.39 0.02 -19.64
C ALA A 89 -1.09 0.25 -19.28
N ALA A 90 -1.56 -0.39 -18.20
CA ALA A 90 -2.95 -0.37 -17.75
C ALA A 90 -3.94 -0.83 -18.84
N GLU A 91 -3.61 -1.91 -19.56
CA GLU A 91 -4.41 -2.40 -20.67
C GLU A 91 -5.69 -3.10 -20.20
N ILE A 92 -6.76 -2.97 -20.97
CA ILE A 92 -8.03 -3.63 -20.69
C ILE A 92 -8.26 -4.75 -21.71
N HIS A 93 -8.34 -5.98 -21.22
CA HIS A 93 -8.65 -7.17 -22.02
C HIS A 93 -9.77 -7.93 -21.34
N GLU A 94 -10.80 -8.32 -22.10
CA GLU A 94 -11.92 -9.12 -21.59
C GLU A 94 -12.55 -8.57 -20.29
N ASN A 95 -12.77 -7.24 -20.25
CA ASN A 95 -13.35 -6.52 -19.10
C ASN A 95 -12.51 -6.61 -17.81
N ARG A 96 -11.20 -6.84 -17.94
CA ARG A 96 -10.22 -6.80 -16.85
C ARG A 96 -9.11 -5.82 -17.20
N LEU A 97 -8.71 -5.02 -16.21
CA LEU A 97 -7.58 -4.10 -16.34
C LEU A 97 -6.32 -4.78 -15.80
N TYR A 98 -5.33 -4.94 -16.68
CA TYR A 98 -4.06 -5.58 -16.39
C TYR A 98 -2.98 -4.53 -16.11
N GLY A 99 -2.24 -4.74 -15.03
CA GLY A 99 -1.12 -3.90 -14.63
C GLY A 99 -0.67 -4.21 -13.21
N ARG A 100 0.55 -3.79 -12.86
CA ARG A 100 1.05 -3.82 -11.49
C ARG A 100 0.30 -2.76 -10.68
N GLY A 101 -0.24 -3.19 -9.54
CA GLY A 101 -0.94 -2.32 -8.60
C GLY A 101 -2.44 -2.26 -8.79
N THR A 102 -2.99 -2.88 -9.84
CA THR A 102 -4.42 -2.76 -10.16
C THR A 102 -5.29 -3.32 -9.03
N THR A 103 -4.99 -4.52 -8.55
CA THR A 103 -5.65 -5.12 -7.40
C THR A 103 -5.10 -4.60 -6.07
N ASP A 104 -3.78 -4.48 -5.96
CA ASP A 104 -3.06 -4.16 -4.72
C ASP A 104 -2.25 -2.86 -4.86
N MET A 105 -2.77 -1.71 -4.44
CA MET A 105 -4.18 -1.50 -4.05
C MET A 105 -4.84 -0.32 -4.79
N LYS A 106 -4.33 0.03 -5.98
CA LYS A 106 -4.72 1.24 -6.71
C LYS A 106 -6.20 1.25 -7.11
N SER A 107 -6.85 0.10 -7.33
CA SER A 107 -8.31 0.08 -7.55
C SER A 107 -9.10 0.52 -6.32
N GLY A 108 -8.71 0.08 -5.12
CA GLY A 108 -9.30 0.53 -3.86
C GLY A 108 -9.06 2.02 -3.61
N LEU A 109 -7.84 2.48 -3.82
CA LEU A 109 -7.49 3.90 -3.70
C LEU A 109 -8.29 4.77 -4.69
N ALA A 110 -8.36 4.39 -5.97
CA ALA A 110 -9.15 5.08 -6.98
C ALA A 110 -10.64 5.11 -6.60
N ALA A 111 -11.19 3.99 -6.12
CA ALA A 111 -12.59 3.92 -5.70
C ALA A 111 -12.90 4.89 -4.55
N MET A 112 -11.99 5.03 -3.57
CA MET A 112 -12.13 6.00 -2.48
C MET A 112 -12.11 7.44 -2.98
N VAL A 113 -11.16 7.77 -3.86
CA VAL A 113 -11.06 9.12 -4.45
C VAL A 113 -12.30 9.46 -5.27
N ILE A 114 -12.77 8.53 -6.10
CA ILE A 114 -14.01 8.68 -6.88
C ILE A 114 -15.20 8.87 -5.95
N ALA A 115 -15.34 8.06 -4.89
CA ALA A 115 -16.42 8.20 -3.93
C ALA A 115 -16.43 9.57 -3.24
N MET A 116 -15.24 10.09 -2.89
CA MET A 116 -15.12 11.45 -2.34
C MET A 116 -15.57 12.52 -3.32
N ILE A 117 -15.17 12.40 -4.59
CA ILE A 117 -15.57 13.34 -5.66
C ILE A 117 -17.08 13.27 -5.88
N GLU A 118 -17.65 12.08 -6.06
CA GLU A 118 -19.09 11.92 -6.30
C GLU A 118 -19.92 12.40 -5.11
N LEU A 119 -19.45 12.18 -3.88
CA LEU A 119 -20.10 12.71 -2.69
C LEU A 119 -20.09 14.25 -2.69
N LYS A 120 -18.95 14.87 -3.01
CA LYS A 120 -18.81 16.33 -3.13
C LYS A 120 -19.73 16.91 -4.21
N GLU A 121 -19.76 16.30 -5.39
CA GLU A 121 -20.58 16.74 -6.53
C GLU A 121 -22.08 16.53 -6.31
N SER A 122 -22.46 15.49 -5.56
CA SER A 122 -23.88 15.18 -5.30
C SER A 122 -24.61 16.31 -4.58
N GLY A 123 -23.87 17.20 -3.90
CA GLY A 123 -24.43 18.25 -3.05
C GLY A 123 -25.25 17.71 -1.88
N GLN A 124 -25.21 16.41 -1.61
CA GLN A 124 -25.90 15.81 -0.49
C GLN A 124 -25.32 16.37 0.81
N THR A 125 -26.22 16.66 1.74
CA THR A 125 -25.81 17.06 3.07
C THR A 125 -25.45 15.83 3.88
N PHE A 126 -24.20 15.77 4.33
CA PHE A 126 -23.78 14.89 5.41
C PHE A 126 -23.21 15.78 6.52
N ASN A 127 -23.14 15.26 7.74
CA ASN A 127 -22.75 16.06 8.90
C ASN A 127 -21.42 15.54 9.44
N GLY A 128 -20.30 15.98 8.86
CA GLY A 128 -18.96 15.55 9.21
C GLY A 128 -17.92 15.86 8.14
N THR A 129 -16.78 15.18 8.24
CA THR A 129 -15.63 15.31 7.36
C THR A 129 -15.26 13.97 6.77
N VAL A 130 -14.96 13.93 5.47
CA VAL A 130 -14.29 12.78 4.84
C VAL A 130 -12.85 13.16 4.57
N LYS A 131 -11.91 12.33 5.03
CA LYS A 131 -10.46 12.57 4.93
C LYS A 131 -9.77 11.41 4.22
N LEU A 132 -9.06 11.70 3.14
CA LEU A 132 -8.16 10.79 2.44
C LEU A 132 -6.76 10.82 3.06
N LEU A 133 -6.16 9.64 3.20
CA LEU A 133 -4.77 9.40 3.58
C LEU A 133 -4.17 8.47 2.52
N ALA A 134 -3.63 9.02 1.43
CA ALA A 134 -2.90 8.22 0.44
C ALA A 134 -1.42 8.17 0.83
N THR A 135 -0.93 6.97 1.16
CA THR A 135 0.32 6.76 1.88
C THR A 135 1.44 6.21 0.99
N VAL A 136 2.68 6.41 1.43
CA VAL A 136 3.88 5.88 0.79
C VAL A 136 4.44 4.66 1.52
N GLY A 137 4.98 3.71 0.77
CA GLY A 137 5.85 2.65 1.28
C GLY A 137 5.17 1.66 2.21
N GLU A 138 3.93 1.30 1.95
CA GLU A 138 3.25 0.21 2.70
C GLU A 138 4.01 -1.11 2.49
N GLU A 139 4.38 -1.40 1.25
CA GLU A 139 4.96 -2.67 0.79
C GLU A 139 6.37 -2.96 1.36
N ILE A 140 6.99 -1.96 2.01
CA ILE A 140 8.34 -2.05 2.59
C ILE A 140 8.37 -1.77 4.10
N GLY A 141 7.20 -1.56 4.72
CA GLY A 141 7.09 -1.35 6.17
C GLY A 141 6.29 -0.12 6.57
N GLU A 142 5.19 0.18 5.89
CA GLU A 142 4.14 1.09 6.40
C GLU A 142 4.64 2.52 6.69
N LEU A 143 5.62 3.00 5.92
CA LEU A 143 6.38 4.22 6.24
C LEU A 143 5.50 5.47 6.33
N GLY A 144 4.60 5.64 5.36
CA GLY A 144 3.70 6.77 5.27
C GLY A 144 2.62 6.78 6.35
N SER A 145 2.03 5.62 6.65
CA SER A 145 1.02 5.52 7.72
C SER A 145 1.65 5.75 9.09
N GLU A 146 2.88 5.27 9.32
CA GLU A 146 3.65 5.57 10.53
C GLU A 146 3.92 7.07 10.67
N GLN A 147 4.40 7.72 9.61
CA GLN A 147 4.66 9.17 9.60
C GLN A 147 3.39 9.97 9.90
N LEU A 148 2.30 9.73 9.16
CA LEU A 148 1.06 10.49 9.31
C LEU A 148 0.45 10.31 10.71
N THR A 149 0.61 9.12 11.30
CA THR A 149 0.19 8.86 12.69
C THR A 149 1.04 9.67 13.68
N LYS A 150 2.37 9.66 13.55
CA LYS A 150 3.28 10.43 14.43
C LYS A 150 3.05 11.94 14.33
N GLU A 151 2.67 12.44 13.16
CA GLU A 151 2.37 13.85 12.92
C GLU A 151 0.93 14.25 13.29
N GLY A 152 0.10 13.31 13.77
CA GLY A 152 -1.25 13.57 14.30
C GLY A 152 -2.35 13.74 13.24
N TYR A 153 -2.13 13.33 11.98
CA TYR A 153 -3.15 13.44 10.93
C TYR A 153 -4.37 12.53 11.16
N LEU A 154 -4.22 11.53 12.03
CA LEU A 154 -5.24 10.53 12.36
C LEU A 154 -5.90 10.78 13.73
N ASP A 155 -5.44 11.76 14.51
CA ASP A 155 -5.86 11.98 15.91
C ASP A 155 -7.34 12.37 16.06
N ASP A 156 -7.95 12.89 14.98
CA ASP A 156 -9.35 13.32 14.92
C ASP A 156 -10.29 12.30 14.28
N LEU A 157 -9.79 11.13 13.85
CA LEU A 157 -10.59 10.13 13.18
C LEU A 157 -11.55 9.42 14.14
N ASP A 158 -12.82 9.33 13.76
CA ASP A 158 -13.81 8.48 14.44
C ASP A 158 -13.90 7.08 13.83
N GLY A 159 -13.39 6.92 12.61
CA GLY A 159 -13.34 5.65 11.90
C GLY A 159 -12.39 5.72 10.71
N LEU A 160 -11.91 4.55 10.27
CA LEU A 160 -10.98 4.42 9.16
C LEU A 160 -11.39 3.24 8.28
N ILE A 161 -11.43 3.46 6.97
CA ILE A 161 -11.61 2.41 5.96
C ILE A 161 -10.31 2.33 5.17
N ILE A 162 -9.78 1.11 5.02
CA ILE A 162 -8.58 0.84 4.21
C ILE A 162 -9.01 0.06 2.96
N GLY A 163 -8.54 0.50 1.80
CA GLY A 163 -9.02 0.03 0.49
C GLY A 163 -8.41 -1.28 -0.03
N GLU A 164 -7.81 -2.09 0.84
CA GLU A 164 -7.10 -3.32 0.44
C GLU A 164 -8.03 -4.33 -0.27
N PRO A 165 -7.50 -5.21 -1.14
CA PRO A 165 -8.29 -6.15 -1.92
C PRO A 165 -8.78 -7.34 -1.08
N THR A 166 -9.80 -7.12 -0.25
CA THR A 166 -10.40 -8.15 0.62
C THR A 166 -11.49 -8.99 -0.06
N ASN A 167 -11.65 -8.86 -1.39
CA ASN A 167 -12.73 -9.49 -2.17
C ASN A 167 -14.13 -9.20 -1.58
N TYR A 168 -14.40 -7.93 -1.27
CA TYR A 168 -15.65 -7.42 -0.68
C TYR A 168 -15.96 -7.89 0.76
N ASN A 169 -15.02 -8.53 1.44
CA ASN A 169 -15.18 -8.91 2.84
C ASN A 169 -14.77 -7.78 3.78
N LEU A 170 -15.52 -7.59 4.86
CA LEU A 170 -15.13 -6.68 5.94
C LEU A 170 -14.07 -7.35 6.81
N MET A 171 -12.82 -6.93 6.66
CA MET A 171 -11.72 -7.35 7.52
C MET A 171 -11.53 -6.30 8.63
N TYR A 172 -11.67 -6.72 9.89
CA TYR A 172 -11.57 -5.83 11.05
C TYR A 172 -10.38 -6.19 11.97
N THR A 173 -9.64 -7.25 11.63
CA THR A 173 -8.40 -7.67 12.29
C THR A 173 -7.42 -8.21 11.26
N HIS A 174 -6.12 -8.02 11.52
CA HIS A 174 -5.04 -8.62 10.74
C HIS A 174 -3.93 -9.13 11.67
N MET A 175 -3.02 -9.94 11.14
CA MET A 175 -1.83 -10.35 11.87
C MET A 175 -0.78 -9.25 11.83
N GLY A 176 0.04 -9.14 12.87
CA GLY A 176 1.26 -8.35 12.82
C GLY A 176 2.33 -9.03 11.95
N SER A 177 3.27 -8.23 11.45
CA SER A 177 4.43 -8.69 10.69
C SER A 177 5.72 -8.46 11.48
N ILE A 178 6.70 -9.35 11.33
CA ILE A 178 8.05 -9.18 11.90
C ILE A 178 9.06 -9.56 10.82
N ASN A 179 9.86 -8.57 10.41
CA ASN A 179 11.03 -8.77 9.57
C ASN A 179 12.28 -8.76 10.44
N TYR A 180 13.18 -9.74 10.27
CA TYR A 180 14.43 -9.82 11.02
C TYR A 180 15.59 -10.27 10.12
N THR A 181 16.79 -9.77 10.40
CA THR A 181 18.02 -10.15 9.69
C THR A 181 18.86 -11.06 10.58
N VAL A 182 19.35 -12.16 10.01
CA VAL A 182 20.24 -13.10 10.69
C VAL A 182 21.62 -13.04 10.06
N ILE A 183 22.61 -12.68 10.86
CA ILE A 183 24.01 -12.59 10.43
C ILE A 183 24.75 -13.77 11.04
N SER A 184 25.36 -14.59 10.19
CA SER A 184 26.19 -15.72 10.60
C SER A 184 27.66 -15.39 10.42
N HIS A 185 28.45 -15.66 11.46
CA HIS A 185 29.89 -15.51 11.44
C HIS A 185 30.57 -16.88 11.39
N GLY A 186 31.61 -16.96 10.58
CA GLY A 186 32.45 -18.14 10.42
C GLY A 186 33.90 -17.86 10.85
N LYS A 187 34.78 -18.81 10.54
CA LYS A 187 36.23 -18.65 10.65
C LYS A 187 36.84 -19.06 9.31
N GLU A 188 37.59 -18.15 8.71
CA GLU A 188 38.27 -18.40 7.43
C GLU A 188 39.32 -19.50 7.58
N ALA A 189 39.44 -20.34 6.55
CA ALA A 189 40.46 -21.37 6.43
C ALA A 189 40.70 -21.70 4.96
N HIS A 190 41.85 -22.33 4.67
CA HIS A 190 42.13 -22.83 3.33
C HIS A 190 41.10 -23.90 2.94
N SER A 191 40.63 -23.90 1.69
CA SER A 191 39.54 -24.79 1.23
C SER A 191 39.87 -26.29 1.37
N SER A 192 41.15 -26.65 1.35
CA SER A 192 41.63 -28.02 1.59
C SER A 192 41.82 -28.38 3.08
N MET A 193 41.64 -27.42 4.00
CA MET A 193 41.74 -27.61 5.45
C MET A 193 40.46 -27.12 6.15
N PRO A 194 39.27 -27.63 5.76
CA PRO A 194 38.00 -27.15 6.30
C PRO A 194 37.86 -27.30 7.82
N GLN A 195 38.59 -28.25 8.42
CA GLN A 195 38.63 -28.45 9.88
C GLN A 195 39.24 -27.28 10.66
N GLU A 196 39.99 -26.40 10.00
CA GLU A 196 40.63 -25.24 10.65
C GLU A 196 39.72 -24.01 10.68
N GLY A 197 38.59 -24.05 9.97
CA GLY A 197 37.62 -22.97 9.84
C GLY A 197 36.21 -23.35 10.25
N TYR A 198 35.29 -22.38 10.14
CA TYR A 198 33.86 -22.56 10.33
C TYR A 198 33.13 -21.90 9.17
N ASN A 199 32.37 -22.66 8.41
CA ASN A 199 31.61 -22.12 7.29
C ASN A 199 30.33 -21.46 7.80
N ALA A 200 30.25 -20.13 7.68
CA ALA A 200 29.08 -19.34 8.08
C ALA A 200 27.77 -19.80 7.40
N ILE A 201 27.86 -20.34 6.17
CA ILE A 201 26.71 -20.86 5.42
C ILE A 201 26.12 -22.09 6.13
N ASN A 202 26.94 -22.94 6.73
CA ASN A 202 26.44 -24.13 7.44
C ASN A 202 25.58 -23.73 8.65
N HIS A 203 25.97 -22.71 9.40
CA HIS A 203 25.16 -22.19 10.51
C HIS A 203 23.83 -21.60 10.01
N LEU A 204 23.82 -20.89 8.88
CA LEU A 204 22.58 -20.36 8.29
C LEU A 204 21.66 -21.49 7.82
N ASN A 205 22.22 -22.53 7.20
CA ASN A 205 21.47 -23.72 6.79
C ASN A 205 20.83 -24.41 8.01
N GLU A 206 21.59 -24.58 9.09
CA GLU A 206 21.04 -25.17 10.32
C GLU A 206 19.94 -24.28 10.94
N PHE A 207 20.17 -22.97 10.98
CA PHE A 207 19.19 -22.01 11.49
C PHE A 207 17.88 -22.06 10.70
N ILE A 208 17.93 -21.96 9.37
CA ILE A 208 16.71 -21.92 8.54
C ILE A 208 15.93 -23.23 8.61
N THR A 209 16.61 -24.38 8.67
CA THR A 209 15.95 -25.69 8.86
C THR A 209 15.19 -25.71 10.19
N ARG A 210 15.84 -25.32 11.30
CA ARG A 210 15.22 -25.33 12.63
C ARG A 210 14.06 -24.34 12.74
N VAL A 211 14.21 -23.14 12.19
CA VAL A 211 13.14 -22.13 12.18
C VAL A 211 11.95 -22.63 11.36
N ASN A 212 12.17 -23.17 10.16
CA ASN A 212 11.10 -23.70 9.32
C ASN A 212 10.33 -24.82 10.03
N GLU A 213 11.03 -25.76 10.67
CA GLU A 213 10.39 -26.81 11.46
C GLU A 213 9.51 -26.23 12.59
N LYS A 214 10.03 -25.23 13.31
CA LYS A 214 9.30 -24.59 14.41
C LYS A 214 8.09 -23.79 13.91
N MET A 215 8.25 -22.99 12.85
CA MET A 215 7.18 -22.20 12.26
C MET A 215 6.08 -23.09 11.69
N ASN A 216 6.43 -24.21 11.04
CA ASN A 216 5.44 -25.18 10.56
C ASN A 216 4.62 -25.81 11.70
N ARG A 217 5.23 -26.05 12.88
CA ARG A 217 4.49 -26.54 14.05
C ARG A 217 3.55 -25.49 14.63
N ILE A 218 3.98 -24.23 14.68
CA ILE A 218 3.15 -23.11 15.14
C ILE A 218 1.95 -22.93 14.18
N ALA A 219 2.21 -22.85 12.87
CA ALA A 219 1.19 -22.65 11.84
C ALA A 219 0.09 -23.73 11.87
N LYS A 220 0.45 -25.00 12.07
CA LYS A 220 -0.54 -26.10 12.19
C LYS A 220 -1.50 -25.95 13.37
N ASN A 221 -1.07 -25.31 14.43
CA ASN A 221 -1.89 -25.10 15.63
C ASN A 221 -2.62 -23.75 15.62
N PHE A 222 -2.32 -22.89 14.65
CA PHE A 222 -2.93 -21.58 14.51
C PHE A 222 -4.24 -21.70 13.74
N LYS A 223 -5.37 -21.55 14.44
CA LYS A 223 -6.68 -21.44 13.80
C LYS A 223 -6.98 -19.97 13.55
N ILE A 224 -7.10 -19.59 12.29
CA ILE A 224 -7.68 -18.29 11.92
C ILE A 224 -9.19 -18.40 12.20
N LEU A 225 -9.66 -17.67 13.21
CA LEU A 225 -11.08 -17.50 13.47
C LEU A 225 -11.59 -16.47 12.47
N TYR A 226 -12.33 -16.91 11.45
CA TYR A 226 -13.14 -16.05 10.59
C TYR A 226 -14.54 -15.92 11.20
#